data_AF-A0AAW0J3T6-F1
#
_entry.id   AF-A0AAW0J3T6-F1
#
_cell.length_a   1.000
_cell.length_b   1.000
_cell.length_c   1.000
_cell.angle_alpha   90.00
_cell.angle_beta   90.00
_cell.angle_gamma   90.00
#
_symmetry.space_group_name_H-M   'P 1'
#
loop_
_entity.id
_entity.type
_entity.pdbx_description
1 polymer ?
#
loop_
_entity_poly.entity_id
_entity_poly.type
_entity_poly.pdbx_seq_one_letter_code
_entity_poly.pdbx_strand_id
1 'polypeptide(L)'
;MLMYIVAQQIIIQAYRETISSLILINPRYHYRCDVQESDDALYTIALHFRLLRQQDIFNKFKDNMGNFKESLTNDVKEMLSFYEATHMRVHGEDILDEALKFTTTHLESMAINFSPPLATQLSHALNQPIRKCLPRVEARQYFSIYQENASHNEVLLNFVKLDFNMLQKQHQKELSHISRWDISCIDQLPKYMKLCYKVLLDVFEEIEEEMCKDGRLYCVYYTKVAMKKLVQAYFEEAIWLKEKYIPTMEEYMSNALISCGYLTLITVSFIGMGDIVTKEALEWVIKEPKIVRAASIINRLMNDIVSNEVHLANVI
;
A
#
# COMPACT_ATOMS: atom_id res chain seq x y z
N MET A 1 -6.32 14.76 0.16
CA MET A 1 -5.93 13.74 -0.84
C MET A 1 -5.20 12.56 -0.18
N LEU A 2 -4.01 12.78 0.36
CA LEU A 2 -3.20 11.78 1.05
C LEU A 2 -3.88 11.19 2.32
N MET A 3 -4.54 12.05 3.09
CA MET A 3 -5.37 11.79 4.27
C MET A 3 -6.48 10.73 4.10
N TYR A 4 -7.04 10.65 2.89
CA TYR A 4 -8.19 9.79 2.58
C TYR A 4 -7.77 8.56 1.78
N ILE A 5 -6.71 8.65 0.98
CA ILE A 5 -6.10 7.49 0.29
C ILE A 5 -5.58 6.47 1.31
N VAL A 6 -5.00 6.91 2.44
CA VAL A 6 -4.50 6.02 3.51
C VAL A 6 -5.65 5.51 4.40
N ALA A 7 -6.59 6.37 4.80
CA ALA A 7 -7.78 5.95 5.57
C ALA A 7 -8.65 4.96 4.78
N GLN A 8 -8.76 5.15 3.45
CA GLN A 8 -9.38 4.17 2.58
C GLN A 8 -8.48 2.97 2.25
N GLN A 9 -7.15 3.06 2.32
CA GLN A 9 -6.29 1.86 2.24
C GLN A 9 -6.52 0.92 3.44
N ILE A 10 -6.85 1.46 4.62
CA ILE A 10 -7.21 0.66 5.81
C ILE A 10 -8.61 0.03 5.63
N ILE A 11 -9.58 0.79 5.13
CA ILE A 11 -10.92 0.28 4.81
C ILE A 11 -10.88 -0.73 3.65
N ILE A 12 -10.02 -0.52 2.65
CA ILE A 12 -9.84 -1.43 1.51
C ILE A 12 -8.99 -2.65 1.91
N GLN A 13 -8.08 -2.56 2.88
CA GLN A 13 -7.43 -3.71 3.48
C GLN A 13 -8.44 -4.57 4.27
N ALA A 14 -9.37 -3.93 4.99
CA ALA A 14 -10.51 -4.62 5.61
C ALA A 14 -11.43 -5.26 4.55
N TYR A 15 -11.70 -4.59 3.42
CA TYR A 15 -12.40 -5.19 2.29
C TYR A 15 -11.57 -6.24 1.53
N ARG A 16 -10.23 -6.22 1.58
CA ARG A 16 -9.35 -7.23 0.96
C ARG A 16 -9.43 -8.54 1.72
N GLU A 17 -9.49 -8.50 3.04
CA GLU A 17 -9.71 -9.69 3.86
C GLU A 17 -11.16 -10.15 3.78
N THR A 18 -12.13 -9.23 3.72
CA THR A 18 -13.56 -9.58 3.62
C THR A 18 -13.94 -10.08 2.22
N ILE A 19 -13.40 -9.54 1.12
CA ILE A 19 -13.65 -10.00 -0.26
C ILE A 19 -12.75 -11.21 -0.60
N SER A 20 -11.50 -11.29 -0.14
CA SER A 20 -10.73 -12.53 -0.31
C SER A 20 -11.35 -13.67 0.49
N SER A 21 -11.92 -13.41 1.68
CA SER A 21 -12.70 -14.42 2.41
C SER A 21 -14.06 -14.69 1.77
N LEU A 22 -14.81 -13.69 1.28
CA LEU A 22 -16.12 -13.90 0.63
C LEU A 22 -16.04 -14.55 -0.77
N ILE A 23 -14.94 -14.40 -1.50
CA ILE A 23 -14.72 -15.04 -2.82
C ILE A 23 -14.15 -16.46 -2.67
N LEU A 24 -13.32 -16.73 -1.65
CA LEU A 24 -12.78 -18.08 -1.39
C LEU A 24 -13.68 -18.94 -0.51
N ILE A 25 -14.56 -18.35 0.31
CA ILE A 25 -15.62 -19.04 1.04
C ILE A 25 -16.87 -19.05 0.16
N ASN A 26 -16.81 -19.83 -0.92
CA ASN A 26 -18.04 -20.25 -1.60
C ASN A 26 -18.75 -21.26 -0.66
N PRO A 27 -20.03 -21.07 -0.29
CA PRO A 27 -20.76 -21.97 0.61
C PRO A 27 -20.96 -23.41 0.07
N ARG A 28 -20.42 -23.74 -1.11
CA ARG A 28 -20.29 -25.14 -1.57
C ARG A 28 -19.10 -25.90 -0.96
N TYR A 29 -18.16 -25.24 -0.29
CA TYR A 29 -17.07 -25.90 0.43
C TYR A 29 -17.31 -25.80 1.93
N HIS A 30 -18.26 -26.59 2.41
CA HIS A 30 -18.37 -26.93 3.82
C HIS A 30 -17.22 -27.89 4.18
N TYR A 31 -15.98 -27.39 4.27
CA TYR A 31 -14.97 -28.10 5.05
C TYR A 31 -15.21 -27.73 6.51
N ARG A 32 -16.07 -28.55 7.12
CA ARG A 32 -16.11 -28.76 8.56
C ARG A 32 -14.67 -28.83 9.07
N CYS A 33 -14.41 -28.24 10.23
CA CYS A 33 -13.23 -28.56 11.03
C CYS A 33 -13.26 -30.04 11.43
N ASP A 34 -12.92 -30.90 10.48
CA ASP A 34 -12.45 -32.25 10.67
C ASP A 34 -11.19 -32.31 9.80
N VAL A 35 -10.04 -32.17 10.45
CA VAL A 35 -8.73 -32.38 9.83
C VAL A 35 -8.68 -33.85 9.42
N GLN A 36 -9.10 -34.13 8.20
CA GLN A 36 -8.76 -35.35 7.50
C GLN A 36 -7.77 -34.98 6.40
N GLU A 37 -6.56 -35.50 6.56
CA GLU A 37 -5.41 -35.46 5.66
C GLU A 37 -5.83 -35.85 4.23
N SER A 38 -6.30 -34.87 3.47
CA SER A 38 -6.62 -34.98 2.05
C SER A 38 -5.78 -33.93 1.33
N ASP A 39 -4.63 -34.37 0.81
CA ASP A 39 -3.73 -33.69 -0.13
C ASP A 39 -3.60 -32.15 0.01
N ASP A 40 -2.48 -31.79 0.64
CA ASP A 40 -1.85 -30.49 0.77
C ASP A 40 -1.54 -29.78 -0.58
N ALA A 41 -2.55 -29.35 -1.33
CA ALA A 41 -2.36 -28.55 -2.54
C ALA A 41 -1.57 -27.26 -2.21
N LEU A 42 -0.45 -27.02 -2.91
CA LEU A 42 0.44 -25.87 -2.70
C LEU A 42 -0.35 -24.55 -2.76
N TYR A 43 -1.33 -24.48 -3.64
CA TYR A 43 -2.24 -23.34 -3.73
C TYR A 43 -2.91 -22.99 -2.40
N THR A 44 -3.48 -23.98 -1.73
CA THR A 44 -4.21 -23.82 -0.48
C THR A 44 -3.29 -23.32 0.61
N ILE A 45 -2.10 -23.91 0.74
CA ILE A 45 -1.12 -23.52 1.76
C ILE A 45 -0.57 -22.12 1.50
N ALA A 46 -0.21 -21.81 0.25
CA ALA A 46 0.24 -20.48 -0.12
C ALA A 46 -0.82 -19.41 0.15
N LEU A 47 -2.10 -19.73 -0.10
CA LEU A 47 -3.21 -18.85 0.23
C LEU A 47 -3.39 -18.67 1.74
N HIS A 48 -3.42 -19.75 2.52
CA HIS A 48 -3.52 -19.67 3.98
C HIS A 48 -2.35 -18.88 4.57
N PHE A 49 -1.15 -19.07 4.02
CA PHE A 49 0.02 -18.29 4.41
C PHE A 49 -0.16 -16.80 4.15
N ARG A 50 -0.71 -16.41 3.00
CA ARG A 50 -1.01 -15.00 2.69
C ARG A 50 -2.06 -14.39 3.62
N LEU A 51 -3.01 -15.20 4.11
CA LEU A 51 -4.12 -14.74 4.95
C LEU A 51 -3.76 -14.74 6.45
N LEU A 52 -3.08 -15.78 6.93
CA LEU A 52 -2.86 -16.05 8.36
C LEU A 52 -1.40 -15.99 8.79
N ARG A 53 -0.46 -15.95 7.84
CA ARG A 53 0.98 -15.89 8.08
C ARG A 53 1.51 -16.93 9.07
N GLN A 54 1.21 -18.20 8.82
CA GLN A 54 1.77 -19.33 9.59
C GLN A 54 3.23 -19.60 9.17
N GLN A 55 4.13 -19.84 10.13
CA GLN A 55 5.55 -20.09 9.85
C GLN A 55 5.82 -21.55 9.43
N ASP A 56 6.93 -21.77 8.71
CA ASP A 56 7.54 -23.06 8.37
C ASP A 56 6.69 -24.11 7.61
N ILE A 57 5.58 -23.68 6.99
CA ILE A 57 4.68 -24.60 6.27
C ILE A 57 5.21 -25.09 4.92
N PHE A 58 6.21 -24.41 4.34
CA PHE A 58 6.70 -24.70 2.98
C PHE A 58 7.80 -25.77 2.91
N ASN A 59 8.38 -26.20 4.05
CA ASN A 59 9.46 -27.20 4.06
C ASN A 59 9.05 -28.56 3.46
N LYS A 60 7.76 -28.92 3.56
CA LYS A 60 7.23 -30.17 2.97
C LYS A 60 7.27 -30.22 1.43
N PHE A 61 7.43 -29.06 0.80
CA PHE A 61 7.57 -28.92 -0.65
C PHE A 61 9.02 -29.04 -1.12
N LYS A 62 9.97 -29.29 -0.21
CA LYS A 62 11.36 -29.57 -0.55
C LYS A 62 11.63 -31.06 -0.75
N ASP A 63 12.57 -31.37 -1.62
CA ASP A 63 13.11 -32.71 -1.85
C ASP A 63 14.16 -33.10 -0.80
N ASN A 64 14.70 -34.31 -0.91
CA ASN A 64 15.71 -34.81 0.02
C ASN A 64 17.06 -34.06 -0.06
N MET A 65 17.27 -33.25 -1.11
CA MET A 65 18.44 -32.39 -1.28
C MET A 65 18.21 -30.98 -0.71
N GLY A 66 17.00 -30.69 -0.22
CA GLY A 66 16.64 -29.40 0.35
C GLY A 66 16.16 -28.37 -0.69
N ASN A 67 15.96 -28.76 -1.95
CA ASN A 67 15.47 -27.89 -3.03
C ASN A 67 13.95 -28.02 -3.17
N PHE A 68 13.27 -26.96 -3.64
CA PHE A 68 11.86 -27.07 -3.99
C PHE A 68 11.64 -28.10 -5.10
N LYS A 69 10.66 -28.99 -4.91
CA LYS A 69 10.37 -30.08 -5.85
C LYS A 69 9.99 -29.52 -7.23
N GLU A 70 10.66 -29.99 -8.28
CA GLU A 70 10.34 -29.64 -9.67
C GLU A 70 8.89 -30.00 -10.06
N SER A 71 8.27 -30.97 -9.37
CA SER A 71 6.86 -31.34 -9.59
C SER A 71 5.88 -30.18 -9.32
N LEU A 72 6.29 -29.15 -8.57
CA LEU A 72 5.47 -27.96 -8.29
C LEU A 72 5.29 -27.06 -9.51
N THR A 73 6.10 -27.26 -10.56
CA THR A 73 6.07 -26.44 -11.78
C THR A 73 4.96 -26.82 -12.75
N ASN A 74 4.20 -27.88 -12.46
CA ASN A 74 3.18 -28.40 -13.37
C ASN A 74 1.90 -27.53 -13.40
N ASP A 75 1.60 -26.80 -12.34
CA ASP A 75 0.40 -25.96 -12.25
C ASP A 75 0.77 -24.48 -12.05
N VAL A 76 0.49 -23.70 -13.10
CA VAL A 76 0.73 -22.25 -13.13
C VAL A 76 -0.02 -21.50 -12.03
N LYS A 77 -1.20 -21.95 -11.60
CA LYS A 77 -2.00 -21.30 -10.54
C LYS A 77 -1.40 -21.55 -9.17
N GLU A 78 -0.89 -22.77 -8.94
CA GLU A 78 -0.17 -23.08 -7.71
C GLU A 78 1.12 -22.27 -7.62
N MET A 79 1.88 -22.24 -8.72
CA MET A 79 3.13 -21.47 -8.82
C MET A 79 2.89 -19.98 -8.58
N LEU A 80 1.86 -19.40 -9.20
CA LEU A 80 1.50 -18.00 -9.01
C LEU A 80 1.06 -17.71 -7.56
N SER A 81 0.24 -18.57 -6.96
CA SER A 81 -0.17 -18.40 -5.56
C SER A 81 1.04 -18.47 -4.62
N PHE A 82 1.98 -19.37 -4.90
CA PHE A 82 3.21 -19.51 -4.13
C PHE A 82 4.11 -18.27 -4.28
N TYR A 83 4.33 -17.80 -5.51
CA TYR A 83 5.03 -16.53 -5.78
C TYR A 83 4.47 -15.38 -4.95
N GLU A 84 3.15 -15.19 -4.97
CA GLU A 84 2.49 -14.13 -4.20
C GLU A 84 2.67 -14.27 -2.69
N ALA A 85 2.78 -15.51 -2.18
CA ALA A 85 3.06 -15.77 -0.77
C ALA A 85 4.49 -15.36 -0.39
N THR A 86 5.47 -15.51 -1.27
CA THR A 86 6.88 -15.13 -0.99
C THR A 86 7.07 -13.62 -0.80
N HIS A 87 6.14 -12.78 -1.28
CA HIS A 87 6.17 -11.34 -1.02
C HIS A 87 5.67 -10.94 0.37
N MET A 88 5.25 -11.91 1.19
CA MET A 88 4.95 -11.72 2.62
C MET A 88 6.15 -11.99 3.53
N ARG A 89 7.33 -12.30 2.96
CA ARG A 89 8.56 -12.62 3.69
C ARG A 89 9.04 -11.49 4.59
N VAL A 90 9.70 -11.86 5.68
CA VAL A 90 10.43 -10.97 6.59
C VAL A 90 11.90 -11.35 6.65
N HIS A 91 12.74 -10.46 7.18
CA HIS A 91 14.18 -10.74 7.29
C HIS A 91 14.46 -12.00 8.11
N GLY A 92 15.31 -12.88 7.56
CA GLY A 92 15.75 -14.13 8.19
C GLY A 92 14.92 -15.36 7.79
N GLU A 93 13.96 -15.24 6.89
CA GLU A 93 13.20 -16.40 6.36
C GLU A 93 13.81 -16.90 5.05
N ASP A 94 14.97 -17.55 5.13
CA ASP A 94 15.74 -18.04 3.97
C ASP A 94 14.90 -18.91 3.03
N ILE A 95 13.97 -19.72 3.58
CA ILE A 95 13.04 -20.54 2.80
C ILE A 95 12.17 -19.72 1.82
N LEU A 96 11.76 -18.51 2.20
CA LEU A 96 10.93 -17.65 1.34
C LEU A 96 11.79 -16.88 0.33
N ASP A 97 13.05 -16.60 0.63
CA ASP A 97 13.99 -16.05 -0.34
C ASP A 97 14.33 -17.08 -1.42
N GLU A 98 14.58 -18.33 -1.02
CA GLU A 98 14.72 -19.46 -1.94
C GLU A 98 13.45 -19.69 -2.77
N ALA A 99 12.27 -19.66 -2.12
CA ALA A 99 10.99 -19.82 -2.80
C ALA A 99 10.73 -18.69 -3.79
N LEU A 100 11.07 -17.44 -3.44
CA LEU A 100 10.93 -16.30 -4.35
C LEU A 100 11.78 -16.52 -5.59
N LYS A 101 13.04 -16.94 -5.42
CA LYS A 101 13.93 -17.23 -6.55
C LYS A 101 13.35 -18.34 -7.43
N PHE A 102 12.97 -19.47 -6.81
CA PHE A 102 12.38 -20.61 -7.51
C PHE A 102 11.12 -20.22 -8.30
N THR A 103 10.17 -19.56 -7.64
CA THR A 103 8.89 -19.19 -8.27
C THR A 103 9.07 -18.13 -9.37
N THR A 104 9.95 -17.14 -9.16
CA THR A 104 10.22 -16.09 -10.17
C THR A 104 10.77 -16.70 -11.46
N THR A 105 11.80 -17.54 -11.36
CA THR A 105 12.42 -18.18 -12.54
C THR A 105 11.42 -19.01 -13.33
N HIS A 106 10.57 -19.78 -12.65
CA HIS A 106 9.58 -20.61 -13.34
C HIS A 106 8.44 -19.78 -13.94
N LEU A 107 7.95 -18.76 -13.24
CA LEU A 107 6.91 -17.88 -13.77
C LEU A 107 7.38 -17.04 -14.96
N GLU A 108 8.63 -16.58 -14.97
CA GLU A 108 9.23 -15.89 -16.12
C GLU A 108 9.27 -16.82 -17.35
N SER A 109 9.69 -18.07 -17.18
CA SER A 109 9.67 -19.07 -18.24
C SER A 109 8.25 -19.36 -18.74
N MET A 110 7.29 -19.53 -17.81
CA MET A 110 5.88 -19.74 -18.13
C MET A 110 5.26 -18.56 -18.88
N ALA A 111 5.55 -17.32 -18.49
CA ALA A 111 5.00 -16.12 -19.10
C ALA A 111 5.34 -15.99 -20.60
N ILE A 112 6.49 -16.52 -21.03
CA ILE A 112 6.92 -16.54 -22.43
C ILE A 112 6.16 -17.62 -23.23
N ASN A 113 5.80 -18.72 -22.57
CA ASN A 113 5.23 -19.90 -23.23
C ASN A 113 3.69 -19.87 -23.34
N PHE A 114 3.01 -19.09 -22.49
CA PHE A 114 1.55 -18.95 -22.54
C PHE A 114 1.10 -17.86 -23.52
N SER A 115 -0.13 -17.98 -24.03
CA SER A 115 -0.81 -16.92 -24.78
C SER A 115 -1.63 -16.02 -23.84
N PRO A 116 -1.99 -14.80 -24.28
CA PRO A 116 -2.98 -13.98 -23.57
C PRO A 116 -4.32 -14.73 -23.40
N PRO A 117 -5.06 -14.53 -22.29
CA PRO A 117 -4.84 -13.52 -21.23
C PRO A 117 -3.88 -13.97 -20.12
N LEU A 118 -3.52 -15.25 -20.05
CA LEU A 118 -2.73 -15.81 -18.94
C LEU A 118 -1.30 -15.25 -18.92
N ALA A 119 -0.64 -15.12 -20.06
CA ALA A 119 0.68 -14.50 -20.14
C ALA A 119 0.69 -13.07 -19.58
N THR A 120 -0.35 -12.28 -19.89
CA THR A 120 -0.52 -10.91 -19.38
C THR A 120 -0.68 -10.90 -17.86
N GLN A 121 -1.45 -11.85 -17.31
CA GLN A 121 -1.60 -12.00 -15.86
C GLN A 121 -0.27 -12.33 -15.16
N LEU A 122 0.53 -13.24 -15.75
CA LEU A 122 1.84 -13.60 -15.21
C LEU A 122 2.82 -12.44 -15.26
N SER A 123 2.93 -11.75 -16.40
CA SER A 123 3.78 -10.57 -16.53
C SER A 123 3.35 -9.46 -15.57
N HIS A 124 2.04 -9.24 -15.38
CA HIS A 124 1.56 -8.27 -14.41
C HIS A 124 1.96 -8.63 -12.98
N ALA A 125 1.75 -9.87 -12.55
CA ALA A 125 2.14 -10.32 -11.20
C ALA A 125 3.66 -10.23 -10.95
N LEU A 126 4.47 -10.61 -11.95
CA LEU A 126 5.93 -10.49 -11.89
C LEU A 126 6.41 -9.04 -11.76
N ASN A 127 5.74 -8.12 -12.44
CA ASN A 127 6.04 -6.68 -12.36
C ASN A 127 5.50 -6.04 -11.08
N GLN A 128 4.30 -6.43 -10.67
CA GLN A 128 3.55 -5.82 -9.58
C GLN A 128 2.88 -6.91 -8.72
N PRO A 129 3.62 -7.49 -7.76
CA PRO A 129 3.07 -8.47 -6.83
C PRO A 129 1.94 -7.87 -6.00
N ILE A 130 0.94 -8.67 -5.66
CA ILE A 130 -0.30 -8.23 -5.00
C ILE A 130 0.01 -7.52 -3.67
N ARG A 131 1.11 -7.85 -2.99
CA ARG A 131 1.51 -7.21 -1.73
C ARG A 131 2.09 -5.79 -1.90
N LYS A 132 2.64 -5.48 -3.07
CA LYS A 132 3.24 -4.19 -3.42
C LYS A 132 2.26 -3.26 -4.15
N CYS A 133 1.14 -3.78 -4.64
CA CYS A 133 0.10 -2.98 -5.30
C CYS A 133 -0.79 -2.21 -4.32
N LEU A 134 -1.33 -1.09 -4.81
CA LEU A 134 -2.47 -0.43 -4.20
C LEU A 134 -3.72 -1.28 -4.46
N PRO A 135 -4.39 -1.84 -3.43
CA PRO A 135 -5.50 -2.77 -3.62
C PRO A 135 -6.62 -2.20 -4.49
N ARG A 136 -6.83 -0.88 -4.43
CA ARG A 136 -7.86 -0.18 -5.22
C ARG A 136 -7.57 -0.17 -6.72
N VAL A 137 -6.31 0.03 -7.09
CA VAL A 137 -5.86 0.04 -8.48
C VAL A 137 -5.93 -1.38 -9.04
N GLU A 138 -5.50 -2.35 -8.23
CA GLU A 138 -5.51 -3.78 -8.57
C GLU A 138 -6.93 -4.33 -8.75
N ALA A 139 -7.89 -3.89 -7.92
CA ALA A 139 -9.27 -4.34 -7.98
C ALA A 139 -9.88 -4.20 -9.39
N ARG A 140 -9.56 -3.12 -10.11
CA ARG A 140 -10.05 -2.92 -11.48
C ARG A 140 -9.56 -4.01 -12.44
N GLN A 141 -8.31 -4.43 -12.33
CA GLN A 141 -7.78 -5.51 -13.17
C GLN A 141 -8.41 -6.85 -12.80
N TYR A 142 -8.56 -7.10 -11.49
CA TYR A 142 -9.18 -8.32 -10.99
C TYR A 142 -10.63 -8.49 -11.48
N PHE A 143 -11.39 -7.40 -11.63
CA PHE A 143 -12.76 -7.49 -12.17
C PHE A 143 -12.80 -7.98 -13.61
N SER A 144 -11.87 -7.49 -14.44
CA SER A 144 -11.76 -7.93 -15.83
C SER A 144 -11.45 -9.43 -15.89
N ILE A 145 -10.48 -9.88 -15.10
CA ILE A 145 -10.09 -11.30 -15.03
C ILE A 145 -11.25 -12.16 -14.50
N TYR A 146 -11.92 -11.73 -13.43
CA TYR A 146 -13.01 -12.48 -12.82
C TYR A 146 -14.23 -12.57 -13.75
N GLN A 147 -14.54 -11.52 -14.51
CA GLN A 147 -15.62 -11.52 -15.49
C GLN A 147 -15.42 -12.56 -16.61
N GLU A 148 -14.16 -12.81 -16.99
CA GLU A 148 -13.81 -13.82 -18.01
C GLU A 148 -13.82 -15.25 -17.48
N ASN A 149 -13.89 -15.44 -16.15
CA ASN A 149 -13.92 -16.77 -15.56
C ASN A 149 -15.26 -17.45 -15.80
N ALA A 150 -15.25 -18.65 -16.38
CA ALA A 150 -16.45 -19.43 -16.69
C ALA A 150 -17.33 -19.76 -15.46
N SER A 151 -16.77 -19.75 -14.24
CA SER A 151 -17.48 -20.06 -12.99
C SER A 151 -17.77 -18.83 -12.11
N HIS A 152 -17.63 -17.61 -12.65
CA HIS A 152 -17.86 -16.40 -11.86
C HIS A 152 -19.30 -16.29 -11.36
N ASN A 153 -19.46 -15.74 -10.16
CA ASN A 153 -20.75 -15.43 -9.58
C ASN A 153 -21.17 -14.03 -10.04
N GLU A 154 -22.25 -13.97 -10.83
CA GLU A 154 -22.74 -12.72 -11.41
C GLU A 154 -23.20 -11.71 -10.34
N VAL A 155 -23.85 -12.18 -9.26
CA VAL A 155 -24.30 -11.31 -8.16
C VAL A 155 -23.11 -10.65 -7.48
N LEU A 156 -22.06 -11.41 -7.22
CA LEU A 156 -20.82 -10.92 -6.62
C LEU A 156 -20.09 -9.94 -7.54
N LEU A 157 -19.98 -10.24 -8.84
CA LEU A 157 -19.37 -9.35 -9.82
C LEU A 157 -20.12 -8.00 -9.89
N ASN A 158 -21.45 -8.04 -9.88
CA ASN A 158 -22.28 -6.84 -9.90
C ASN A 158 -22.14 -6.03 -8.60
N PHE A 159 -22.16 -6.70 -7.45
CA PHE A 159 -21.95 -6.05 -6.15
C PHE A 159 -20.62 -5.30 -6.10
N VAL A 160 -19.53 -5.96 -6.47
CA VAL A 160 -18.19 -5.38 -6.42
C VAL A 160 -18.02 -4.22 -7.42
N LYS A 161 -18.62 -4.31 -8.62
CA LYS A 161 -18.65 -3.19 -9.59
C LYS A 161 -19.44 -1.99 -9.07
N LEU A 162 -20.57 -2.23 -8.41
CA LEU A 162 -21.40 -1.17 -7.83
C LEU A 162 -20.65 -0.44 -6.71
N ASP A 163 -20.04 -1.18 -5.79
CA ASP A 163 -19.19 -0.62 -4.73
C ASP A 163 -18.05 0.22 -5.31
N PHE A 164 -17.35 -0.32 -6.31
CA PHE A 164 -16.28 0.42 -6.99
C PHE A 164 -16.77 1.73 -7.58
N ASN A 165 -17.91 1.73 -8.27
CA ASN A 165 -18.44 2.94 -8.91
C ASN A 165 -18.99 3.95 -7.88
N MET A 166 -19.59 3.48 -6.78
CA MET A 166 -20.08 4.34 -5.71
C MET A 166 -18.93 5.11 -5.06
N LEU A 167 -17.85 4.42 -4.72
CA LEU A 167 -16.65 5.04 -4.15
C LEU A 167 -15.99 6.02 -5.12
N GLN A 168 -15.96 5.69 -6.42
CA GLN A 168 -15.44 6.60 -7.45
C GLN A 168 -16.26 7.90 -7.55
N LYS A 169 -17.60 7.81 -7.51
CA LYS A 169 -18.47 9.00 -7.50
C LYS A 169 -18.26 9.85 -6.26
N GLN A 170 -18.09 9.21 -5.10
CA GLN A 170 -17.78 9.89 -3.86
C GLN A 170 -16.45 10.68 -3.98
N HIS A 171 -15.40 10.07 -4.55
CA HIS A 171 -14.14 10.76 -4.84
C HIS A 171 -14.28 11.92 -5.81
N GLN A 172 -15.11 11.80 -6.85
CA GLN A 172 -15.38 12.90 -7.77
C GLN A 172 -16.07 14.08 -7.08
N LYS A 173 -17.02 13.79 -6.17
CA LYS A 173 -17.68 14.81 -5.36
C LYS A 173 -16.71 15.51 -4.43
N GLU A 174 -15.88 14.74 -3.71
CA GLU A 174 -14.80 15.26 -2.87
C GLU A 174 -13.86 16.16 -3.69
N LEU A 175 -13.42 15.70 -4.87
CA LEU A 175 -12.59 16.48 -5.77
C LEU A 175 -13.26 17.78 -6.25
N SER A 176 -14.57 17.75 -6.50
CA SER A 176 -15.33 18.94 -6.92
C SER A 176 -15.53 19.99 -5.83
N HIS A 177 -15.57 19.57 -4.56
CA HIS A 177 -15.61 20.49 -3.43
C HIS A 177 -14.25 21.13 -3.22
N ILE A 178 -13.20 20.32 -3.35
CA ILE A 178 -11.81 20.76 -3.31
C ILE A 178 -11.55 21.78 -4.44
N SER A 179 -12.09 21.60 -5.64
CA SER A 179 -11.83 22.51 -6.76
C SER A 179 -12.45 23.93 -6.68
N ARG A 180 -13.23 24.26 -5.63
CA ARG A 180 -14.00 25.53 -5.51
C ARG A 180 -13.39 26.60 -4.57
N TRP A 181 -12.17 26.39 -4.05
CA TRP A 181 -11.39 27.18 -3.07
C TRP A 181 -11.48 28.73 -3.10
N ASP A 182 -11.59 29.41 -1.94
CA ASP A 182 -11.59 30.90 -1.78
C ASP A 182 -10.72 31.43 -0.60
N ILE A 183 -10.32 32.71 -0.67
CA ILE A 183 -9.03 33.29 -0.27
C ILE A 183 -9.20 34.66 0.47
N SER A 184 -9.61 34.76 1.74
CA SER A 184 -9.42 36.01 2.58
C SER A 184 -8.79 35.71 3.96
N CYS A 185 -7.55 36.04 4.40
CA CYS A 185 -6.64 37.19 4.23
C CYS A 185 -5.15 36.81 3.99
N ILE A 186 -4.45 37.55 3.11
CA ILE A 186 -3.22 37.12 2.43
C ILE A 186 -1.99 37.96 2.84
N ASP A 187 -2.13 39.08 3.54
CA ASP A 187 -1.33 40.27 3.21
C ASP A 187 0.16 40.32 3.61
N GLN A 188 0.70 39.33 4.33
CA GLN A 188 2.07 39.39 4.87
C GLN A 188 3.14 38.51 4.17
N LEU A 189 2.76 37.63 3.23
CA LEU A 189 3.72 36.77 2.49
C LEU A 189 4.08 37.33 1.09
N PRO A 190 5.05 36.77 0.34
CA PRO A 190 5.22 37.05 -1.09
C PRO A 190 3.99 36.62 -1.90
N LYS A 191 3.57 37.40 -2.91
CA LYS A 191 2.30 37.22 -3.65
C LYS A 191 2.01 35.77 -4.09
N TYR A 192 3.03 34.99 -4.43
CA TYR A 192 2.88 33.59 -4.87
C TYR A 192 2.69 32.57 -3.73
N MET A 193 3.21 32.83 -2.52
CA MET A 193 3.10 31.92 -1.35
C MET A 193 1.87 32.20 -0.49
N LYS A 194 1.41 33.46 -0.54
CA LYS A 194 0.22 33.99 0.11
C LYS A 194 -0.99 33.05 -0.04
N LEU A 195 -1.22 32.58 -1.26
CA LEU A 195 -2.31 31.68 -1.60
C LEU A 195 -2.20 30.32 -0.90
N CYS A 196 -1.07 29.63 -1.06
CA CYS A 196 -0.89 28.27 -0.54
C CYS A 196 -0.86 28.21 0.99
N TYR A 197 -0.18 29.16 1.65
CA TYR A 197 -0.05 29.14 3.12
C TYR A 197 -1.39 29.37 3.81
N LYS A 198 -2.21 30.23 3.24
CA LYS A 198 -3.53 30.55 3.77
C LYS A 198 -4.52 29.41 3.59
N VAL A 199 -4.59 28.83 2.40
CA VAL A 199 -5.42 27.64 2.15
C VAL A 199 -5.07 26.55 3.16
N LEU A 200 -3.78 26.39 3.50
CA LEU A 200 -3.37 25.47 4.55
C LEU A 200 -3.93 25.86 5.92
N LEU A 201 -3.81 27.12 6.35
CA LEU A 201 -4.32 27.57 7.65
C LEU A 201 -5.84 27.42 7.78
N ASP A 202 -6.59 27.84 6.76
CA ASP A 202 -8.06 27.79 6.75
C ASP A 202 -8.55 26.33 6.86
N VAL A 203 -7.92 25.41 6.12
CA VAL A 203 -8.22 23.97 6.22
C VAL A 203 -7.94 23.45 7.63
N PHE A 204 -6.85 23.87 8.27
CA PHE A 204 -6.57 23.46 9.64
C PHE A 204 -7.54 24.05 10.65
N GLU A 205 -8.03 25.28 10.43
CA GLU A 205 -9.04 25.92 11.28
C GLU A 205 -10.38 25.20 11.17
N GLU A 206 -10.87 24.92 9.96
CA GLU A 206 -12.09 24.13 9.75
C GLU A 206 -11.99 22.73 10.39
N ILE A 207 -10.84 22.07 10.22
CA ILE A 207 -10.58 20.77 10.86
C ILE A 207 -10.57 20.91 12.39
N GLU A 208 -10.01 21.98 12.94
CA GLU A 208 -10.01 22.23 14.38
C GLU A 208 -11.43 22.44 14.91
N GLU A 209 -12.26 23.20 14.22
CA GLU A 209 -13.67 23.41 14.58
C GLU A 209 -14.45 22.09 14.60
N GLU A 210 -14.31 21.27 13.57
CA GLU A 210 -14.96 19.95 13.50
C GLU A 210 -14.43 19.01 14.59
N MET A 211 -13.11 18.89 14.74
CA MET A 211 -12.52 18.01 15.75
C MET A 211 -12.76 18.50 17.18
N CYS A 212 -13.00 19.80 17.40
CA CYS A 212 -13.40 20.34 18.69
C CYS A 212 -14.78 19.81 19.13
N LYS A 213 -15.74 19.74 18.19
CA LYS A 213 -17.08 19.19 18.45
C LYS A 213 -17.01 17.73 18.91
N ASP A 214 -16.07 16.97 18.36
CA ASP A 214 -15.84 15.56 18.68
C ASP A 214 -14.93 15.34 19.91
N GLY A 215 -14.39 16.41 20.52
CA GLY A 215 -13.41 16.29 21.61
C GLY A 215 -12.04 15.73 21.16
N ARG A 216 -11.77 15.72 19.85
CA ARG A 216 -10.59 15.12 19.21
C ARG A 216 -9.55 16.14 18.75
N LEU A 217 -9.55 17.34 19.35
CA LEU A 217 -8.62 18.43 19.01
C LEU A 217 -7.13 18.03 19.14
N TYR A 218 -6.82 17.04 19.99
CA TYR A 218 -5.47 16.47 20.11
C TYR A 218 -4.94 15.91 18.77
N CYS A 219 -5.79 15.36 17.90
CA CYS A 219 -5.40 14.88 16.58
C CYS A 219 -4.81 16.00 15.72
N VAL A 220 -5.42 17.19 15.79
CA VAL A 220 -4.97 18.36 15.03
C VAL A 220 -3.67 18.92 15.60
N TYR A 221 -3.54 18.95 16.93
CA TYR A 221 -2.31 19.33 17.61
C TYR A 221 -1.11 18.49 17.11
N TYR A 222 -1.21 17.16 17.15
CA TYR A 222 -0.13 16.27 16.71
C TYR A 222 0.16 16.38 15.22
N THR A 223 -0.86 16.67 14.41
CA THR A 223 -0.70 16.94 12.98
C THR A 223 0.10 18.22 12.73
N LYS A 224 -0.21 19.31 13.46
CA LYS A 224 0.56 20.56 13.39
C LYS A 224 2.01 20.35 13.84
N VAL A 225 2.27 19.49 14.83
CA VAL A 225 3.64 19.11 15.23
C VAL A 225 4.39 18.42 14.10
N ALA A 226 3.77 17.44 13.42
CA ALA A 226 4.38 16.75 12.28
C ALA A 226 4.64 17.70 11.09
N MET A 227 3.70 18.60 10.79
CA MET A 227 3.87 19.64 9.76
C MET A 227 5.06 20.56 10.04
N LYS A 228 5.28 20.96 11.30
CA LYS A 228 6.44 21.78 11.68
C LYS A 228 7.76 21.06 11.41
N LYS A 229 7.85 19.77 11.77
CA LYS A 229 9.03 18.93 11.46
C LYS A 229 9.29 18.87 9.94
N LEU A 230 8.23 18.68 9.15
CA LEU A 230 8.32 18.62 7.69
C LEU A 230 8.85 19.93 7.08
N VAL A 231 8.32 21.07 7.51
CA VAL A 231 8.77 22.39 7.02
C VAL A 231 10.24 22.64 7.40
N GLN A 232 10.65 22.24 8.61
CA GLN A 232 12.06 22.33 9.03
C GLN A 232 12.97 21.47 8.14
N ALA A 233 12.55 20.25 7.81
CA ALA A 233 13.32 19.37 6.94
C ALA A 233 13.44 19.90 5.50
N TYR A 234 12.37 20.47 4.93
CA TYR A 234 12.46 21.15 3.63
C TYR A 234 13.34 22.39 3.65
N PHE A 235 13.35 23.12 4.77
CA PHE A 235 14.22 24.27 4.92
C PHE A 235 15.70 23.87 4.94
N GLU A 236 16.04 22.77 5.60
CA GLU A 236 17.39 22.21 5.59
C GLU A 236 17.84 21.81 4.16
N GLU A 237 16.98 21.13 3.40
CA GLU A 237 17.28 20.80 1.97
C GLU A 237 17.48 22.05 1.12
N ALA A 238 16.68 23.10 1.37
CA ALA A 238 16.83 24.38 0.68
C ALA A 238 18.14 25.09 1.05
N ILE A 239 18.63 24.96 2.29
CA ILE A 239 19.95 25.43 2.71
C ILE A 239 21.03 24.66 1.95
N TRP A 240 20.99 23.33 1.94
CA TRP A 240 21.96 22.50 1.22
C TRP A 240 22.04 22.88 -0.26
N LEU A 241 20.88 23.05 -0.92
CA LEU A 241 20.80 23.49 -2.31
C LEU A 241 21.44 24.88 -2.52
N LYS A 242 21.09 25.85 -1.67
CA LYS A 242 21.59 27.23 -1.77
C LYS A 242 23.11 27.29 -1.58
N GLU A 243 23.64 26.53 -0.63
CA GLU A 243 25.05 26.49 -0.29
C GLU A 243 25.85 25.54 -1.22
N LYS A 244 25.16 24.81 -2.10
CA LYS A 244 25.74 23.73 -2.94
C LYS A 244 26.46 22.68 -2.10
N TYR A 245 25.99 22.49 -0.86
CA TYR A 245 26.48 21.47 0.03
C TYR A 245 25.93 20.11 -0.38
N ILE A 246 26.80 19.11 -0.47
CA ILE A 246 26.42 17.73 -0.77
C ILE A 246 26.47 16.95 0.56
N PRO A 247 25.30 16.63 1.16
CA PRO A 247 25.27 15.87 2.40
C PRO A 247 25.79 14.45 2.19
N THR A 248 26.33 13.84 3.25
CA THR A 248 26.57 12.39 3.26
C THR A 248 25.25 11.64 3.18
N MET A 249 25.27 10.35 2.78
CA MET A 249 24.06 9.54 2.75
C MET A 249 23.36 9.44 4.12
N GLU A 250 24.13 9.47 5.22
CA GLU A 250 23.56 9.44 6.57
C GLU A 250 22.85 10.75 6.92
N GLU A 251 23.48 11.90 6.65
CA GLU A 251 22.89 13.22 6.86
C GLU A 251 21.65 13.42 5.98
N TYR A 252 21.76 13.07 4.70
CA TYR A 252 20.65 13.09 3.76
C TYR A 252 19.50 12.25 4.27
N MET A 253 19.73 10.96 4.59
CA MET A 253 18.65 10.06 5.00
C MET A 253 17.99 10.51 6.30
N SER A 254 18.75 11.02 7.28
CA SER A 254 18.19 11.54 8.53
C SER A 254 17.13 12.63 8.28
N ASN A 255 17.41 13.56 7.35
CA ASN A 255 16.48 14.61 6.98
C ASN A 255 15.39 14.13 6.00
N ALA A 256 15.75 13.28 5.03
CA ALA A 256 14.89 12.81 3.95
C ALA A 256 13.74 11.93 4.44
N LEU A 257 13.94 11.20 5.55
CA LEU A 257 12.86 10.45 6.20
C LEU A 257 11.75 11.34 6.77
N ILE A 258 12.09 12.57 7.13
CA ILE A 258 11.12 13.58 7.58
C ILE A 258 10.55 14.32 6.36
N SER A 259 11.41 14.78 5.44
CA SER A 259 11.01 15.56 4.26
C SER A 259 10.16 14.78 3.26
N CYS A 260 10.17 13.45 3.31
CA CYS A 260 9.27 12.62 2.50
C CYS A 260 7.79 12.77 2.86
N GLY A 261 7.47 13.42 4.00
CA GLY A 261 6.10 13.75 4.40
C GLY A 261 5.28 12.56 4.89
N TYR A 262 5.86 11.37 5.05
CA TYR A 262 5.11 10.17 5.45
C TYR A 262 4.62 10.23 6.91
N LEU A 263 5.38 10.85 7.81
CA LEU A 263 4.91 11.08 9.19
C LEU A 263 3.69 12.01 9.21
N THR A 264 3.76 13.11 8.45
CA THR A 264 2.64 14.05 8.27
C THR A 264 1.45 13.36 7.64
N LEU A 265 1.67 12.50 6.64
CA LEU A 265 0.63 11.69 6.02
C LEU A 265 -0.16 10.87 7.05
N ILE A 266 0.54 10.17 7.95
CA ILE A 266 -0.10 9.33 8.96
C ILE A 266 -0.93 10.18 9.93
N THR A 267 -0.36 11.24 10.50
CA THR A 267 -1.04 12.08 11.50
C THR A 267 -2.25 12.78 10.92
N VAL A 268 -2.11 13.30 9.70
CA VAL A 268 -3.21 13.84 8.90
C VAL A 268 -4.30 12.77 8.71
N SER A 269 -3.94 11.55 8.27
CA SER A 269 -4.92 10.46 8.06
C SER A 269 -5.70 10.09 9.32
N PHE A 270 -5.05 10.12 10.47
CA PHE A 270 -5.63 9.77 11.77
C PHE A 270 -6.77 10.70 12.20
N ILE A 271 -6.77 11.96 11.77
CA ILE A 271 -7.90 12.88 12.00
C ILE A 271 -9.20 12.28 11.43
N GLY A 272 -9.15 11.76 10.20
CA GLY A 272 -10.31 11.22 9.48
C GLY A 272 -10.76 9.82 9.89
N MET A 273 -10.06 9.16 10.83
CA MET A 273 -10.35 7.79 11.25
C MET A 273 -11.32 7.69 12.45
N GLY A 274 -11.90 8.81 12.88
CA GLY A 274 -12.87 8.83 13.98
C GLY A 274 -12.31 8.26 15.30
N ASP A 275 -13.19 7.63 16.08
CA ASP A 275 -12.88 7.17 17.45
C ASP A 275 -11.91 5.98 17.50
N ILE A 276 -11.53 5.43 16.35
CA ILE A 276 -10.51 4.36 16.26
C ILE A 276 -9.14 4.89 16.74
N VAL A 277 -8.86 6.17 16.55
CA VAL A 277 -7.55 6.75 16.87
C VAL A 277 -7.53 7.33 18.28
N THR A 278 -6.67 6.76 19.12
CA THR A 278 -6.41 7.27 20.48
C THR A 278 -5.25 8.25 20.53
N LYS A 279 -5.14 8.99 21.63
CA LYS A 279 -4.02 9.90 21.88
C LYS A 279 -2.69 9.15 21.95
N GLU A 280 -2.68 7.98 22.58
CA GLU A 280 -1.51 7.11 22.74
C GLU A 280 -0.98 6.64 21.38
N ALA A 281 -1.88 6.37 20.42
CA ALA A 281 -1.49 5.99 19.06
C ALA A 281 -0.73 7.14 18.36
N LEU A 282 -1.17 8.39 18.52
CA LEU A 282 -0.46 9.56 17.97
C LEU A 282 0.87 9.83 18.67
N GLU A 283 0.93 9.69 19.99
CA GLU A 283 2.19 9.79 20.76
C GLU A 283 3.19 8.72 20.33
N TRP A 284 2.71 7.50 20.06
CA TRP A 284 3.53 6.42 19.53
C TRP A 284 4.04 6.72 18.12
N VAL A 285 3.17 7.17 17.20
CA VAL A 285 3.56 7.53 15.81
C VAL A 285 4.62 8.63 15.77
N ILE A 286 4.48 9.68 16.59
CA ILE A 286 5.41 10.83 16.60
C ILE A 286 6.81 10.48 17.13
N LYS A 287 6.93 9.38 17.90
CA LYS A 287 8.22 8.82 18.30
C LYS A 287 8.92 8.05 17.16
N GLU A 288 8.31 8.00 15.97
CA GLU A 288 8.88 7.42 14.76
C GLU A 288 9.33 5.97 14.97
N PRO A 289 8.40 5.05 15.34
CA PRO A 289 8.71 3.66 15.58
C PRO A 289 9.25 3.00 14.30
N LYS A 290 9.91 1.84 14.45
CA LYS A 290 10.57 1.14 13.34
C LYS A 290 9.70 0.99 12.09
N ILE A 291 8.39 0.73 12.24
CA ILE A 291 7.46 0.61 11.12
C ILE A 291 7.25 1.93 10.37
N VAL A 292 7.13 3.06 11.07
CA VAL A 292 7.01 4.39 10.45
C VAL A 292 8.30 4.73 9.72
N ARG A 293 9.46 4.46 10.36
CA ARG A 293 10.78 4.66 9.72
C ARG A 293 10.94 3.80 8.46
N ALA A 294 10.60 2.52 8.52
CA ALA A 294 10.68 1.62 7.38
C ALA A 294 9.79 2.09 6.22
N ALA A 295 8.56 2.52 6.52
CA ALA A 295 7.65 3.07 5.52
C ALA A 295 8.15 4.39 4.91
N SER A 296 8.73 5.29 5.73
CA SER A 296 9.40 6.49 5.25
C SER A 296 10.59 6.18 4.33
N ILE A 297 11.41 5.17 4.66
CA ILE A 297 12.53 4.73 3.81
C ILE A 297 12.01 4.29 2.45
N ILE A 298 11.00 3.42 2.42
CA ILE A 298 10.40 2.93 1.17
C ILE A 298 9.85 4.11 0.35
N ASN A 299 9.07 4.99 0.99
CA ASN A 299 8.49 6.16 0.32
C ASN A 299 9.56 7.07 -0.27
N ARG A 300 10.63 7.35 0.49
CA ARG A 300 11.73 8.22 0.07
C ARG A 300 12.49 7.62 -1.10
N LEU A 301 12.99 6.39 -0.97
CA LEU A 301 13.78 5.75 -2.01
C LEU A 301 12.99 5.54 -3.30
N MET A 302 11.72 5.13 -3.22
CA MET A 302 10.88 5.04 -4.43
C MET A 302 10.69 6.39 -5.11
N ASN A 303 10.49 7.46 -4.32
CA ASN A 303 10.35 8.81 -4.87
C ASN A 303 11.64 9.29 -5.55
N ASP A 304 12.81 9.01 -4.97
CA ASP A 304 14.10 9.41 -5.52
C ASP A 304 14.44 8.66 -6.81
N ILE A 305 14.20 7.33 -6.86
CA ILE A 305 14.43 6.52 -8.06
C ILE A 305 13.66 7.11 -9.25
N VAL A 306 12.35 7.34 -9.07
CA VAL A 306 11.49 7.85 -10.15
C VAL A 306 11.86 9.29 -10.55
N SER A 307 12.15 10.16 -9.56
CA SER A 307 12.47 11.56 -9.85
C SER A 307 13.82 11.72 -10.55
N ASN A 308 14.80 10.85 -10.22
CA ASN A 308 16.10 10.83 -10.89
C ASN A 308 16.00 10.40 -12.35
N GLU A 309 15.16 9.42 -12.68
CA GLU A 309 14.90 9.04 -14.08
C GLU A 309 14.35 10.21 -14.90
N VAL A 310 13.41 10.98 -14.33
CA VAL A 310 12.84 12.18 -14.98
C VAL A 310 13.88 13.29 -15.14
N HIS A 311 14.76 13.49 -14.15
CA HIS A 311 15.84 14.47 -14.27
C HIS A 311 16.85 14.11 -15.36
N LEU A 312 17.22 12.83 -15.49
CA LEU A 312 18.13 12.37 -16.54
C LEU A 312 17.47 12.43 -17.92
N ALA A 313 16.17 12.09 -18.05
CA ALA A 313 15.44 12.17 -19.31
C ALA A 313 15.23 13.61 -19.83
N ASN A 314 15.28 14.62 -18.96
CA ASN A 314 15.17 16.03 -19.33
C ASN A 314 16.52 16.71 -19.60
N VAL A 315 17.63 15.97 -19.44
CA VAL A 315 19.01 16.46 -19.65
C VAL A 315 19.65 15.85 -20.92
N ILE A 316 18.96 14.93 -21.59
CA ILE A 316 19.34 14.31 -22.87
C ILE A 316 18.42 14.86 -23.97
#